data_AF-A0A7I8VHY4-F1
#
_entry.id   AF-A0A7I8VHY4-F1
#
_cell.length_a   1.000
_cell.length_b   1.000
_cell.length_c   1.000
_cell.angle_alpha   90.00
_cell.angle_beta   90.00
_cell.angle_gamma   90.00
#
_symmetry.space_group_name_H-M   'P 1'
#
loop_
_entity.id
_entity.type
_entity.pdbx_description
1 polymer ?
#
loop_
_entity_poly.entity_id
_entity_poly.type
_entity_poly.pdbx_seq_one_letter_code
_entity_poly.pdbx_strand_id
1 'polypeptide(L)'
;MENLQTEVLQSEFEDYARGKSTITEENFAKILLRYTVLSEEQHDEYLNRLRKRITSGKGIDFKAFKDFCQFLNNLDDFAIAMRIYTYSEQPISESEFRRAVKISTGHELDFHVVHTVFQLFDVDGDNQLSHNEFITVMKDRVHRGFRSQIFQKKRFWENFKGCVRREMKHS
;
A
#
# COMPACT_ATOMS: atom_id res chain seq x y z
N MET A 1 12.28 23.76 -8.57
CA MET A 1 11.50 23.07 -9.62
C MET A 1 10.62 22.06 -8.92
N GLU A 2 9.31 22.31 -8.84
CA GLU A 2 8.39 21.29 -8.37
C GLU A 2 8.43 20.13 -9.37
N ASN A 3 8.72 18.94 -8.85
CA ASN A 3 8.95 17.73 -9.63
C ASN A 3 7.61 17.24 -10.19
N LEU A 4 7.54 16.78 -11.44
CA LEU A 4 6.33 16.21 -12.07
C LEU A 4 5.61 15.19 -11.17
N GLN A 5 6.38 14.42 -10.39
CA GLN A 5 5.82 13.49 -9.40
C GLN A 5 4.96 14.20 -8.34
N THR A 6 5.36 15.38 -7.90
CA THR A 6 4.59 16.20 -6.93
C THR A 6 3.29 16.68 -7.55
N GLU A 7 3.29 17.14 -8.80
CA GLU A 7 2.08 17.60 -9.49
C GLU A 7 1.08 16.45 -9.69
N VAL A 8 1.57 15.27 -10.08
CA VAL A 8 0.73 14.07 -10.22
C VAL A 8 0.12 13.67 -8.86
N LEU A 9 0.91 13.69 -7.78
CA LEU A 9 0.40 13.41 -6.43
C LEU A 9 -0.60 14.48 -5.97
N GLN A 10 -0.37 15.75 -6.29
CA GLN A 10 -1.28 16.84 -5.96
C GLN A 10 -2.63 16.64 -6.66
N SER A 11 -2.63 16.34 -7.96
CA SER A 11 -3.86 16.05 -8.70
C SER A 11 -4.62 14.84 -8.12
N GLU A 12 -3.91 13.75 -7.80
CA GLU A 12 -4.53 12.58 -7.16
C GLU A 12 -5.14 12.93 -5.79
N PHE A 13 -4.47 13.78 -5.00
CA PHE A 13 -4.99 14.22 -3.71
C PHE A 13 -6.24 15.09 -3.87
N GLU A 14 -6.21 16.07 -4.77
CA GLU A 14 -7.30 17.01 -5.01
C GLU A 14 -8.59 16.34 -5.47
N ASP A 15 -8.50 15.33 -6.35
CA ASP A 15 -9.62 14.53 -6.82
C ASP A 15 -10.42 13.92 -5.65
N TYR A 16 -9.73 13.49 -4.60
CA TYR A 16 -10.32 12.88 -3.42
C TYR A 16 -10.63 13.87 -2.30
N ALA A 17 -9.89 14.99 -2.23
CA ALA A 17 -10.13 16.05 -1.26
C ALA A 17 -11.39 16.85 -1.60
N ARG A 18 -11.78 16.90 -2.89
CA ARG A 18 -12.98 17.60 -3.38
C ARG A 18 -13.03 19.06 -2.91
N GLY A 19 -11.89 19.75 -3.02
CA GLY A 19 -11.72 21.15 -2.62
C GLY A 19 -11.48 21.39 -1.12
N LYS A 20 -11.37 20.34 -0.31
CA LYS A 20 -10.93 20.44 1.10
C LYS A 20 -9.40 20.46 1.21
N SER A 21 -8.87 20.94 2.34
CA SER A 21 -7.44 20.90 2.64
C SER A 21 -6.93 19.52 3.05
N THR A 22 -7.84 18.58 3.37
CA THR A 22 -7.52 17.23 3.84
C THR A 22 -8.42 16.19 3.16
N ILE A 23 -7.88 15.00 2.91
CA ILE A 23 -8.66 13.81 2.56
C ILE A 23 -9.07 13.05 3.82
N THR A 24 -10.18 12.32 3.77
CA THR A 24 -10.53 11.37 4.83
C THR A 24 -9.60 10.16 4.80
N GLU A 25 -9.52 9.46 5.92
CA GLU A 25 -8.75 8.22 6.06
C GLU A 25 -9.24 7.14 5.09
N GLU A 26 -10.56 7.08 4.87
CA GLU A 26 -11.16 6.19 3.86
C GLU A 26 -10.72 6.56 2.45
N ASN A 27 -10.68 7.85 2.11
CA ASN A 27 -10.22 8.29 0.80
C ASN A 27 -8.73 8.03 0.61
N PHE A 28 -7.92 8.24 1.66
CA PHE A 28 -6.52 7.84 1.68
C PHE A 28 -6.36 6.35 1.40
N ALA A 29 -7.10 5.48 2.09
CA ALA A 29 -7.07 4.04 1.86
C ALA A 29 -7.48 3.66 0.42
N LYS A 30 -8.52 4.29 -0.14
CA LYS A 30 -8.92 4.08 -1.54
C LYS A 30 -7.79 4.43 -2.51
N ILE A 31 -7.06 5.52 -2.27
CA ILE A 31 -5.89 5.88 -3.09
C ILE A 31 -4.76 4.86 -2.92
N LEU A 32 -4.54 4.35 -1.70
CA LEU A 32 -3.56 3.30 -1.44
C LEU A 32 -3.86 2.03 -2.23
N LEU A 33 -5.11 1.61 -2.26
CA LEU A 33 -5.53 0.31 -2.79
C LEU A 33 -5.85 0.32 -4.29
N ARG A 34 -6.05 1.49 -4.91
CA ARG A 34 -6.49 1.64 -6.31
C ARG A 34 -5.68 0.83 -7.34
N TYR A 35 -4.37 0.69 -7.14
CA TYR A 35 -3.47 0.01 -8.09
C TYR A 35 -2.97 -1.35 -7.59
N THR A 36 -3.60 -1.90 -6.56
CA THR A 36 -3.24 -3.18 -5.95
C THR A 36 -4.00 -4.32 -6.61
N VAL A 37 -3.45 -5.54 -6.61
CA VAL A 37 -4.13 -6.73 -7.14
C VAL A 37 -4.97 -7.35 -6.02
N LEU A 38 -6.06 -6.68 -5.65
CA LEU A 38 -7.05 -7.16 -4.69
C LEU A 38 -8.37 -7.47 -5.39
N SER A 39 -9.11 -8.47 -4.90
CA SER A 39 -10.51 -8.66 -5.31
C SER A 39 -11.40 -7.54 -4.74
N GLU A 40 -12.57 -7.34 -5.32
CA GLU A 40 -13.56 -6.38 -4.78
C GLU A 40 -13.92 -6.70 -3.32
N GLU A 41 -14.07 -7.98 -2.99
CA GLU A 41 -14.34 -8.46 -1.63
C GLU A 41 -13.21 -8.10 -0.65
N GLN A 42 -11.95 -8.30 -1.04
CA GLN A 42 -10.80 -7.92 -0.22
C GLN A 42 -10.73 -6.41 -0.03
N HIS A 43 -10.92 -5.65 -1.10
CA HIS A 43 -10.93 -4.19 -1.06
C HIS A 43 -11.99 -3.67 -0.08
N ASP A 44 -13.21 -4.23 -0.12
CA ASP A 44 -14.28 -3.89 0.81
C ASP A 44 -13.97 -4.32 2.24
N GLU A 45 -13.31 -5.45 2.45
CA GLU A 45 -12.87 -5.88 3.78
C GLU A 45 -11.92 -4.86 4.41
N TYR A 46 -10.89 -4.43 3.66
CA TYR A 46 -9.95 -3.40 4.08
C TYR A 46 -10.66 -2.08 4.47
N LEU A 47 -11.56 -1.59 3.63
CA LEU A 47 -12.29 -0.35 3.90
C LEU A 47 -13.26 -0.48 5.08
N ASN A 48 -13.96 -1.61 5.20
CA ASN A 48 -14.88 -1.84 6.31
C ASN A 48 -14.14 -1.95 7.65
N ARG A 49 -12.95 -2.55 7.66
CA ARG A 49 -12.08 -2.58 8.84
C ARG A 49 -11.71 -1.16 9.27
N LEU A 50 -11.24 -0.34 8.33
CA LEU A 50 -10.87 1.04 8.60
C LEU A 50 -12.04 1.86 9.17
N ARG A 51 -13.23 1.74 8.56
CA ARG A 51 -14.46 2.42 9.03
C ARG A 51 -14.86 2.04 10.46
N LYS A 52 -14.62 0.79 10.86
CA LYS A 52 -14.93 0.31 12.22
C LYS A 52 -13.93 0.82 13.26
N ARG A 53 -12.66 0.96 12.87
CA ARG A 53 -11.57 1.27 13.81
C ARG A 53 -11.29 2.78 13.94
N ILE A 54 -11.44 3.54 12.86
CA ILE A 54 -11.23 5.00 12.88
C ILE A 54 -12.57 5.70 13.08
N THR A 55 -12.80 6.18 14.30
CA THR A 55 -14.01 6.92 14.68
C THR A 55 -13.83 8.43 14.65
N SER A 56 -12.59 8.92 14.66
CA SER A 56 -12.26 10.35 14.60
C SER A 56 -11.69 10.71 13.23
N GLY A 57 -12.44 11.51 12.46
CA GLY A 57 -12.01 12.01 11.15
C GLY A 57 -11.08 13.22 11.27
N LYS A 58 -9.83 12.99 11.67
CA LYS A 58 -8.80 14.05 11.73
C LYS A 58 -8.43 14.52 10.32
N GLY A 59 -8.49 13.61 9.34
CA GLY A 59 -8.08 13.85 7.97
C GLY A 59 -6.57 13.81 7.79
N ILE A 60 -6.15 13.63 6.55
CA ILE A 60 -4.75 13.58 6.13
C ILE A 60 -4.53 14.76 5.16
N ASP A 61 -3.56 15.62 5.46
CA ASP A 61 -3.19 16.74 4.60
C ASP A 61 -2.29 16.29 3.44
N PHE A 62 -2.09 17.20 2.47
CA PHE A 62 -1.28 16.88 1.30
C PHE A 62 0.18 16.57 1.66
N LYS A 63 0.74 17.24 2.66
CA LYS A 63 2.14 17.03 3.06
C LYS A 63 2.33 15.61 3.57
N ALA A 64 1.49 15.17 4.51
CA ALA A 64 1.55 13.84 5.07
C ALA A 64 1.26 12.75 4.02
N PHE A 65 0.31 13.00 3.11
CA PHE A 65 0.06 12.13 1.96
C PHE A 65 1.29 12.00 1.04
N LYS A 66 1.92 13.13 0.70
CA LYS A 66 3.11 13.19 -0.16
C LYS A 66 4.30 12.49 0.48
N ASP A 67 4.58 12.77 1.75
CA ASP A 67 5.67 12.14 2.51
C ASP A 67 5.49 10.61 2.52
N PHE A 68 4.25 10.13 2.73
CA PHE A 68 3.95 8.69 2.64
C PHE A 68 4.18 8.10 1.24
N CYS A 69 3.75 8.81 0.18
CA CYS A 69 3.98 8.35 -1.18
C CYS A 69 5.46 8.34 -1.56
N GLN A 70 6.24 9.29 -1.05
CA GLN A 70 7.70 9.31 -1.19
C GLN A 70 8.37 8.15 -0.45
N PHE A 71 7.88 7.81 0.73
CA PHE A 71 8.30 6.61 1.45
C PHE A 71 8.13 5.34 0.59
N LEU A 72 7.00 5.18 -0.08
CA LEU A 72 6.77 4.00 -0.92
C LEU A 72 7.76 3.85 -2.08
N ASN A 73 8.40 4.92 -2.54
CA ASN A 73 9.46 4.83 -3.54
C ASN A 73 10.72 4.12 -3.00
N ASN A 74 10.88 4.04 -1.68
CA ASN A 74 12.00 3.41 -0.97
C ASN A 74 11.57 2.09 -0.31
N LEU A 75 10.54 1.41 -0.85
CA LEU A 75 9.96 0.22 -0.24
C LEU A 75 10.94 -0.97 -0.19
N ASP A 76 11.86 -1.08 -1.15
CA ASP A 76 12.89 -2.13 -1.13
C ASP A 76 13.92 -1.91 -0.02
N ASP A 77 14.36 -0.66 0.20
CA ASP A 77 15.25 -0.31 1.32
C ASP A 77 14.54 -0.47 2.67
N PHE A 78 13.27 -0.10 2.74
CA PHE A 78 12.42 -0.37 3.89
C PHE A 78 12.33 -1.89 4.17
N ALA A 79 12.11 -2.72 3.15
CA ALA A 79 12.06 -4.16 3.31
C ALA A 79 13.38 -4.75 3.85
N ILE A 80 14.53 -4.19 3.44
CA ILE A 80 15.84 -4.56 3.98
C ILE A 80 15.96 -4.15 5.45
N ALA A 81 15.59 -2.91 5.79
CA ALA A 81 15.58 -2.42 7.17
C ALA A 81 14.68 -3.30 8.06
N MET A 82 13.52 -3.71 7.56
CA MET A 82 12.60 -4.58 8.27
C MET A 82 13.18 -5.96 8.56
N ARG A 83 13.96 -6.55 7.63
CA ARG A 83 14.63 -7.84 7.87
C ARG A 83 15.60 -7.82 9.05
N ILE A 84 16.17 -6.66 9.37
CA ILE A 84 17.05 -6.49 10.53
C ILE A 84 16.25 -6.57 11.84
N TYR A 85 15.03 -6.02 11.87
CA TYR A 85 14.13 -6.11 13.02
C TYR A 85 13.47 -7.49 13.15
N THR A 86 13.13 -8.13 12.02
CA THR A 86 12.37 -9.38 12.00
C THR A 86 13.23 -10.65 11.98
N TYR A 87 14.51 -10.57 12.37
CA TYR A 87 15.38 -11.75 12.53
C TYR A 87 14.80 -12.80 13.50
N SER A 88 13.79 -12.44 14.30
CA SER A 88 13.04 -13.33 15.21
C SER A 88 11.57 -13.57 14.81
N GLU A 89 11.19 -13.36 13.54
CA GLU A 89 9.81 -13.54 13.02
C GLU A 89 8.72 -12.77 13.80
N GLN A 90 9.10 -11.70 14.50
CA GLN A 90 8.16 -10.96 15.32
C GLN A 90 7.31 -9.99 14.46
N PRO A 91 6.01 -9.89 14.77
CA PRO A 91 5.16 -8.85 14.24
C PRO A 91 5.65 -7.45 14.69
N ILE A 92 5.33 -6.41 13.91
CA ILE A 92 5.98 -5.10 13.99
C ILE A 92 5.02 -4.06 14.55
N SER A 93 5.47 -3.35 15.58
CA SER A 93 4.72 -2.22 16.15
C SER A 93 4.81 -0.96 15.29
N GLU A 94 3.87 -0.02 15.49
CA GLU A 94 3.91 1.30 14.85
C GLU A 94 5.23 2.06 15.08
N SER A 95 5.84 1.87 16.26
CA SER A 95 7.09 2.54 16.64
C SER A 95 8.29 2.03 15.82
N GLU A 96 8.36 0.72 15.60
CA GLU A 96 9.39 0.08 14.80
C GLU A 96 9.21 0.40 13.32
N PHE A 97 7.95 0.42 12.84
CA PHE A 97 7.63 0.85 11.50
C PHE A 97 8.14 2.28 11.24
N ARG A 98 7.80 3.24 12.10
CA ARG A 98 8.28 4.63 11.97
C ARG A 98 9.81 4.72 11.97
N ARG A 99 10.47 3.94 12.82
CA ARG A 99 11.93 3.89 12.88
C ARG A 99 12.54 3.33 11.60
N ALA A 100 11.97 2.25 11.05
CA ALA A 100 12.42 1.67 9.80
C ALA A 100 12.20 2.62 8.62
N VAL A 101 11.08 3.37 8.58
CA VAL A 101 10.88 4.41 7.57
C VAL A 101 11.93 5.52 7.70
N LYS A 102 12.23 5.99 8.91
CA LYS A 102 13.28 6.99 9.13
C LYS A 102 14.64 6.52 8.62
N ILE A 103 14.94 5.23 8.78
CA ILE A 103 16.19 4.63 8.28
C ILE A 103 16.19 4.57 6.74
N SER A 104 15.08 4.21 6.11
CA SER A 104 15.02 4.04 4.65
C SER A 104 14.86 5.35 3.88
N THR A 105 14.26 6.38 4.46
CA THR A 105 13.93 7.64 3.75
C THR A 105 14.64 8.88 4.30
N GLY A 106 15.27 8.77 5.48
CA GLY A 106 15.89 9.89 6.18
C GLY A 106 14.92 10.86 6.86
N HIS A 107 13.60 10.64 6.78
CA HIS A 107 12.59 11.49 7.41
C HIS A 107 11.50 10.69 8.12
N GLU A 108 10.79 11.32 9.04
CA GLU A 108 9.72 10.68 9.80
C GLU A 108 8.35 10.93 9.16
N LEU A 109 7.52 9.89 9.11
CA LEU A 109 6.13 10.01 8.71
C LEU A 109 5.27 10.54 9.86
N ASP A 110 4.20 11.22 9.48
CA ASP A 110 3.17 11.67 10.42
C ASP A 110 2.54 10.47 11.16
N PHE A 111 2.37 10.63 12.46
CA PHE A 111 1.84 9.58 13.34
C PHE A 111 0.44 9.12 12.91
N HIS A 112 -0.43 10.06 12.51
CA HIS A 112 -1.81 9.75 12.12
C HIS A 112 -1.85 8.92 10.83
N VAL A 113 -0.95 9.21 9.89
CA VAL A 113 -0.83 8.42 8.65
C VAL A 113 -0.38 6.99 8.96
N VAL A 114 0.65 6.81 9.79
CA VAL A 114 1.11 5.47 10.17
C VAL A 114 0.02 4.71 10.91
N HIS A 115 -0.65 5.35 11.88
CA HIS A 115 -1.77 4.75 12.57
C HIS A 115 -2.88 4.32 11.59
N THR A 116 -3.24 5.17 10.63
CA THR A 116 -4.24 4.85 9.60
C THR A 116 -3.84 3.63 8.77
N VAL A 117 -2.56 3.51 8.41
CA VAL A 117 -2.01 2.33 7.69
C VAL A 117 -2.13 1.08 8.54
N PHE A 118 -1.80 1.15 9.83
CA PHE A 118 -1.96 0.01 10.73
C PHE A 118 -3.42 -0.40 10.87
N GLN A 119 -4.34 0.55 11.07
CA GLN A 119 -5.77 0.25 11.13
C GLN A 119 -6.33 -0.36 9.83
N LEU A 120 -5.70 -0.11 8.69
CA LEU A 120 -6.04 -0.71 7.41
C LEU A 120 -5.50 -2.15 7.31
N PHE A 121 -4.21 -2.37 7.59
CA PHE A 121 -3.51 -3.62 7.28
C PHE A 121 -3.41 -4.63 8.42
N ASP A 122 -3.67 -4.24 9.66
CA ASP A 122 -3.71 -5.13 10.82
C ASP A 122 -4.98 -6.00 10.78
N VAL A 123 -4.85 -7.29 10.47
CA VAL A 123 -5.98 -8.20 10.28
C VAL A 123 -6.59 -8.66 11.61
N ASP A 124 -5.76 -9.02 12.59
CA ASP A 124 -6.17 -9.60 13.87
C ASP A 124 -6.39 -8.57 14.99
N GLY A 125 -6.01 -7.32 14.75
CA GLY A 125 -6.24 -6.21 15.66
C GLY A 125 -5.25 -6.16 16.82
N ASP A 126 -4.08 -6.80 16.67
CA ASP A 126 -3.05 -6.84 17.70
C ASP A 126 -2.16 -5.58 17.72
N ASN A 127 -2.44 -4.61 16.84
CA ASN A 127 -1.66 -3.39 16.57
C ASN A 127 -0.28 -3.68 15.98
N GLN A 128 -0.15 -4.81 15.30
CA GLN A 128 1.06 -5.19 14.62
C GLN A 128 0.82 -5.42 13.14
N LEU A 129 1.87 -5.22 12.35
CA LEU A 129 1.80 -5.30 10.90
C LEU A 129 2.53 -6.54 10.39
N SER A 130 1.82 -7.37 9.63
CA SER A 130 2.45 -8.35 8.73
C SER A 130 3.21 -7.62 7.63
N HIS A 131 4.51 -7.39 7.84
CA HIS A 131 5.33 -6.65 6.87
C HIS A 131 5.34 -7.27 5.47
N ASN A 132 5.31 -8.60 5.38
CA ASN A 132 5.31 -9.29 4.09
C ASN A 132 4.06 -8.98 3.27
N GLU A 133 2.89 -8.97 3.91
CA GLU A 133 1.63 -8.62 3.25
C GLU A 133 1.62 -7.15 2.86
N PHE A 134 1.97 -6.26 3.80
CA PHE A 134 2.06 -4.83 3.54
C PHE A 134 2.99 -4.51 2.36
N ILE A 135 4.21 -5.06 2.36
CA ILE A 135 5.19 -4.85 1.29
C ILE A 135 4.64 -5.40 -0.04
N THR A 136 3.99 -6.56 -0.03
CA THR A 136 3.43 -7.16 -1.24
C THR A 136 2.34 -6.26 -1.85
N VAL A 137 1.38 -5.81 -1.05
CA VAL A 137 0.31 -4.92 -1.50
C VAL A 137 0.87 -3.58 -1.98
N MET A 138 1.82 -3.00 -1.23
CA MET A 138 2.42 -1.71 -1.61
C MET A 138 3.34 -1.80 -2.82
N LYS A 139 3.97 -2.95 -3.09
CA LYS A 139 4.74 -3.16 -4.33
C LYS A 139 3.87 -3.04 -5.56
N ASP A 140 2.65 -3.54 -5.55
CA ASP A 140 1.73 -3.37 -6.68
C ASP A 140 1.38 -1.90 -6.91
N ARG A 141 1.13 -1.17 -5.81
CA ARG A 141 0.84 0.27 -5.84
C ARG A 141 1.99 1.08 -6.44
N VAL A 142 3.23 0.84 -6.02
CA VAL A 142 4.42 1.56 -6.53
C VAL A 142 4.54 1.43 -8.05
N HIS A 143 4.17 0.27 -8.60
CA HIS A 143 4.19 0.05 -10.04
C HIS A 143 2.98 0.61 -10.78
N ARG A 144 2.02 1.27 -10.10
CA ARG A 144 0.81 1.88 -10.67
C ARG A 144 0.05 0.96 -11.65
N GLY A 145 0.05 -0.35 -11.39
CA GLY A 145 -0.56 -1.36 -12.27
C GLY A 145 0.21 -1.69 -13.57
N PHE A 146 1.33 -1.03 -13.87
CA PHE A 146 2.10 -1.30 -15.10
C PHE A 146 2.76 -2.68 -15.10
N ARG A 147 3.12 -3.24 -13.93
CA ARG A 147 3.61 -4.61 -13.83
C ARG A 147 2.50 -5.65 -13.85
N SER A 148 1.37 -5.41 -13.20
CA SER A 148 0.27 -6.38 -13.11
C SER A 148 -0.30 -6.69 -14.50
N GLN A 149 -0.37 -5.71 -15.41
CA GLN A 149 -0.80 -5.93 -16.80
C GLN A 149 0.14 -6.87 -17.58
N ILE A 150 1.45 -6.79 -17.34
CA ILE A 150 2.47 -7.66 -17.95
C ILE A 150 2.40 -9.07 -17.34
N PHE A 151 2.26 -9.17 -16.00
CA PHE A 151 2.16 -10.45 -15.31
C PHE A 151 0.85 -11.19 -15.61
N GLN A 152 -0.29 -10.49 -15.67
CA GLN A 152 -1.60 -11.05 -16.08
C GLN A 152 -1.53 -11.60 -17.51
N LYS A 153 -0.94 -10.85 -18.44
CA LYS A 153 -0.78 -11.28 -19.84
C LYS A 153 0.15 -12.51 -19.95
N LYS A 154 1.22 -12.56 -19.16
CA LYS A 154 2.16 -13.70 -19.12
C LYS A 154 1.50 -14.95 -18.53
N ARG A 155 0.79 -14.81 -17.40
CA ARG A 155 0.08 -15.89 -16.72
C ARG A 155 -1.08 -16.45 -17.56
N PHE A 156 -1.82 -15.58 -18.25
CA PHE A 156 -2.83 -16.00 -19.23
C PHE A 156 -2.23 -16.84 -20.35
N TRP A 157 -1.11 -16.41 -20.94
CA TRP A 157 -0.42 -17.14 -22.00
C TRP A 157 0.14 -18.50 -21.56
N GLU A 158 0.66 -18.59 -20.33
CA GLU A 158 1.15 -19.86 -19.77
C GLU A 158 0.00 -20.84 -19.50
N ASN A 159 -1.11 -20.35 -18.94
CA ASN A 159 -2.32 -21.16 -18.71
C ASN A 159 -2.93 -21.64 -20.04
N PHE A 160 -3.03 -20.75 -21.03
CA PHE A 160 -3.53 -21.09 -22.36
C PHE A 160 -2.67 -22.18 -23.02
N LYS A 161 -1.34 -22.03 -23.01
CA LYS A 161 -0.41 -23.08 -23.49
C LYS A 161 -0.58 -24.39 -22.73
N GLY A 162 -0.77 -24.34 -21.41
CA GLY A 162 -1.00 -25.51 -20.57
C GLY A 162 -2.31 -26.24 -20.87
N CYS A 163 -3.37 -25.53 -21.27
CA CYS A 163 -4.64 -26.12 -21.69
C CYS A 163 -4.52 -26.74 -23.09
N VAL A 164 -3.98 -26.02 -24.07
CA VAL A 164 -3.80 -26.52 -25.44
C VAL A 164 -2.91 -27.77 -25.45
N ARG A 165 -1.83 -27.78 -24.66
CA ARG A 165 -0.92 -28.93 -24.56
C ARG A 165 -1.57 -30.14 -23.88
N ARG A 166 -2.60 -29.95 -23.05
CA ARG A 166 -3.37 -31.05 -22.44
C ARG A 166 -4.36 -31.62 -23.46
N GLU A 167 -5.09 -30.78 -24.16
CA GLU A 167 -5.99 -31.21 -25.23
C GLU A 167 -5.25 -31.98 -26.33
N MET A 168 -4.06 -31.50 -26.74
CA MET A 168 -3.23 -32.18 -27.73
C MET A 168 -2.60 -33.50 -27.25
N LYS A 169 -2.59 -33.78 -25.95
CA LYS A 169 -2.15 -35.08 -25.41
C LYS A 169 -3.30 -36.10 -25.31
N HIS A 170 -4.53 -35.64 -25.42
CA HIS A 170 -5.75 -36.45 -25.37
C HIS A 170 -6.40 -36.63 -26.75
N SER A 171 -5.78 -36.10 -27.81
CA SER A 171 -6.04 -36.43 -29.23
C SER A 171 -4.97 -37.39 -29.74
#